data_AF-A0A505M9P2-F1
#
_entry.id   AF-A0A505M9P2-F1
#
_cell.length_a   1.000
_cell.length_b   1.000
_cell.length_c   1.000
_cell.angle_alpha   90.00
_cell.angle_beta   90.00
_cell.angle_gamma   90.00
#
_symmetry.space_group_name_H-M   'P 1'
#
loop_
_entity.id
_entity.type
_entity.pdbx_description
1 polymer ?
#
loop_
_entity_poly.entity_id
_entity_poly.type
_entity_poly.pdbx_seq_one_letter_code
_entity_poly.pdbx_strand_id
1 'polypeptide(L)'
;MNIPQEANIVLDAKFKKMVKQRNRFAVFLSLIVLSIYFIFIGTATFHPELLAIPLEASKVTIGLPIAAVVIVLSWIITGFYIFITNQYFDKQKEKLRKEYHYE
;
A
#
# COMPACT_ATOMS: atom_id res chain seq x y z
N MET A 1 40.85 -3.13 -0.49
CA MET A 1 39.75 -2.15 -0.64
C MET A 1 38.59 -2.66 0.19
N ASN A 2 38.33 -2.07 1.35
CA ASN A 2 37.25 -2.52 2.25
C ASN A 2 35.93 -2.06 1.61
N ILE A 3 35.33 -2.92 0.77
CA ILE A 3 34.01 -2.62 0.22
C ILE A 3 33.07 -2.48 1.43
N PRO A 4 32.43 -1.32 1.64
CA PRO A 4 31.54 -1.13 2.79
C PRO A 4 30.52 -2.26 2.80
N GLN A 5 30.31 -2.89 3.95
CA GLN A 5 29.50 -4.12 4.03
C GLN A 5 28.08 -3.93 3.48
N GLU A 6 27.56 -2.71 3.50
CA GLU A 6 26.33 -2.29 2.83
C GLU A 6 26.29 -2.65 1.33
N ALA A 7 27.39 -2.43 0.61
CA ALA A 7 27.47 -2.71 -0.82
C ALA A 7 27.43 -4.23 -1.11
N ASN A 8 27.92 -5.07 -0.18
CA ASN A 8 27.80 -6.52 -0.30
C ASN A 8 26.37 -7.01 -0.04
N ILE A 9 25.64 -6.39 0.89
CA ILE A 9 24.23 -6.73 1.19
C ILE A 9 23.31 -6.37 0.01
N VAL A 10 23.51 -5.21 -0.62
CA VAL A 10 22.67 -4.78 -1.76
C VAL A 10 22.90 -5.67 -3.00
N LEU A 11 24.11 -6.24 -3.14
CA LEU A 11 24.44 -7.16 -4.22
C LEU A 11 23.92 -8.58 -4.00
N ASP A 12 23.69 -8.97 -2.74
CA ASP A 12 23.22 -10.30 -2.34
C ASP A 12 21.89 -10.70 -3.00
N ALA A 13 21.84 -11.94 -3.47
CA ALA A 13 20.69 -12.47 -4.20
C ALA A 13 19.44 -12.63 -3.31
N LYS A 14 19.60 -12.97 -2.03
CA LYS A 14 18.48 -13.08 -1.07
C LYS A 14 17.89 -11.69 -0.81
N PHE A 15 18.73 -10.67 -0.62
CA PHE A 15 18.27 -9.28 -0.45
C PHE A 15 17.50 -8.79 -1.68
N LYS A 16 18.04 -8.95 -2.89
CA LYS A 16 17.35 -8.57 -4.14
C LYS A 16 16.01 -9.29 -4.31
N LYS A 17 15.95 -10.60 -4.01
CA LYS A 17 14.70 -11.38 -4.09
C LYS A 17 13.67 -10.88 -3.07
N MET A 18 14.10 -10.54 -1.86
CA MET A 18 13.26 -9.96 -0.82
C MET A 18 12.67 -8.60 -1.25
N VAL A 19 13.50 -7.69 -1.75
CA VAL A 19 13.05 -6.37 -2.25
C VAL A 19 12.05 -6.54 -3.40
N LYS A 20 12.33 -7.44 -4.36
CA LYS A 20 11.44 -7.70 -5.50
C LYS A 20 10.07 -8.25 -5.08
N GLN A 21 10.00 -9.05 -4.02
CA GLN A 21 8.72 -9.55 -3.49
C GLN A 21 7.95 -8.43 -2.78
N ARG A 22 8.62 -7.64 -1.94
CA ARG A 22 8.00 -6.50 -1.25
C ARG A 22 7.44 -5.49 -2.24
N ASN A 23 8.22 -5.16 -3.27
CA ASN A 23 7.82 -4.18 -4.28
C ASN A 23 6.62 -4.66 -5.10
N ARG A 24 6.59 -5.94 -5.51
CA ARG A 24 5.41 -6.50 -6.20
C ARG A 24 4.15 -6.42 -5.36
N PHE A 25 4.26 -6.72 -4.06
CA PHE A 25 3.12 -6.61 -3.15
C PHE A 25 2.67 -5.15 -2.97
N ALA A 26 3.60 -4.21 -2.80
CA ALA A 26 3.29 -2.79 -2.70
C ALA A 26 2.62 -2.25 -3.97
N VAL A 27 3.14 -2.59 -5.14
CA VAL A 27 2.55 -2.21 -6.44
C VAL A 27 1.15 -2.79 -6.60
N PHE A 28 0.94 -4.05 -6.23
CA PHE A 28 -0.37 -4.69 -6.30
C PHE A 28 -1.41 -3.95 -5.44
N LEU A 29 -1.08 -3.66 -4.17
CA LEU A 29 -1.99 -2.90 -3.29
C LEU A 29 -2.19 -1.46 -3.78
N SER A 30 -1.15 -0.83 -4.30
CA SER A 30 -1.24 0.50 -4.91
C SER A 30 -2.21 0.51 -6.10
N LEU A 31 -2.16 -0.50 -6.97
CA LEU A 31 -3.09 -0.64 -8.09
C LEU A 31 -4.54 -0.84 -7.62
N ILE A 32 -4.76 -1.57 -6.52
CA ILE A 32 -6.10 -1.73 -5.93
C ILE A 32 -6.63 -0.37 -5.46
N VAL A 33 -5.86 0.35 -4.65
CA VAL A 33 -6.26 1.68 -4.16
C VAL A 33 -6.50 2.63 -5.33
N LEU A 34 -5.58 2.66 -6.30
CA LEU A 34 -5.69 3.50 -7.49
C LEU A 34 -6.96 3.21 -8.29
N SER A 35 -7.31 1.93 -8.46
CA SER A 35 -8.53 1.52 -9.16
C SER A 35 -9.79 2.01 -8.44
N ILE A 36 -9.84 1.89 -7.12
CA ILE A 36 -10.96 2.40 -6.30
C ILE A 36 -11.09 3.92 -6.47
N TYR A 37 -9.97 4.66 -6.40
CA TYR A 37 -9.95 6.10 -6.59
C TYR A 37 -10.41 6.51 -7.99
N PHE A 38 -9.94 5.84 -9.04
CA PHE A 38 -10.36 6.16 -10.41
C PHE A 38 -11.83 5.85 -10.64
N ILE A 39 -12.36 4.76 -10.08
CA ILE A 39 -13.80 4.47 -10.14
C ILE A 39 -14.58 5.58 -9.44
N PHE A 40 -14.18 5.99 -8.24
CA PHE A 40 -14.86 7.06 -7.49
C PHE A 40 -14.81 8.41 -8.22
N ILE A 41 -13.62 8.87 -8.61
CA ILE A 41 -13.42 10.15 -9.32
C ILE A 41 -14.09 10.11 -10.69
N GLY A 42 -13.97 8.99 -11.42
CA GLY A 42 -14.64 8.79 -12.71
C GLY A 42 -16.15 8.87 -12.57
N THR A 43 -16.73 8.22 -11.55
CA THR A 43 -18.17 8.34 -11.24
C THR A 43 -18.53 9.79 -10.94
N ALA A 44 -17.76 10.49 -10.09
CA ALA A 44 -18.02 11.88 -9.77
C ALA A 44 -17.92 12.82 -10.98
N THR A 45 -17.10 12.48 -11.97
CA THR A 45 -16.85 13.32 -13.15
C THR A 45 -17.87 13.06 -14.26
N PHE A 46 -18.13 11.79 -14.58
CA PHE A 46 -18.97 11.40 -15.70
C PHE A 46 -20.44 11.17 -15.32
N HIS A 47 -20.71 10.79 -14.06
CA HIS A 47 -22.05 10.49 -13.53
C HIS A 47 -22.27 11.09 -12.12
N PRO A 48 -22.11 12.43 -11.95
CA PRO A 48 -22.25 13.09 -10.65
C PRO A 48 -23.63 12.87 -10.01
N GLU A 49 -24.67 12.63 -10.79
CA GLU A 49 -26.03 12.35 -10.34
C GLU A 49 -26.10 11.15 -9.39
N LEU A 50 -25.22 10.15 -9.56
CA LEU A 50 -25.17 8.96 -8.70
C LEU A 50 -24.68 9.30 -7.28
N LEU A 51 -23.82 10.31 -7.14
CA LEU A 51 -23.27 10.75 -5.87
C LEU A 51 -24.06 11.91 -5.24
N ALA A 52 -24.89 12.59 -6.05
CA ALA A 52 -25.72 13.72 -5.63
C ALA A 52 -27.08 13.30 -5.02
N ILE A 53 -27.39 12.00 -4.99
CA ILE A 53 -28.65 11.48 -4.42
C ILE A 53 -28.73 11.87 -2.93
N PRO A 54 -29.75 12.62 -2.49
CA PRO A 54 -29.90 13.02 -1.10
C PRO A 54 -30.27 11.82 -0.21
N LEU A 55 -29.72 11.79 0.99
CA LEU A 55 -30.10 10.85 2.05
C LEU A 55 -31.31 11.42 2.80
N GLU A 56 -32.51 10.92 2.49
CA GLU A 56 -33.77 11.33 3.13
C GLU A 56 -33.95 12.87 3.17
N ALA A 57 -34.65 13.41 4.18
CA ALA A 57 -34.91 14.84 4.35
C ALA A 57 -33.65 15.69 4.66
N SER A 58 -32.44 15.15 4.46
CA SER A 58 -31.17 15.83 4.69
C SER A 58 -30.63 16.49 3.43
N LYS A 59 -29.80 17.53 3.61
CA LYS A 59 -29.00 18.13 2.55
C LYS A 59 -27.74 17.31 2.22
N VAL A 60 -27.48 16.23 2.96
CA VAL A 60 -26.32 15.35 2.76
C VAL A 60 -26.61 14.36 1.64
N THR A 61 -25.66 14.20 0.71
CA THR A 61 -25.77 13.25 -0.40
C THR A 61 -25.05 11.94 -0.12
N ILE A 62 -25.46 10.87 -0.80
CA ILE A 62 -24.85 9.52 -0.72
C ILE A 62 -23.35 9.53 -1.03
N GLY A 63 -22.88 10.51 -1.82
CA GLY A 63 -21.47 10.68 -2.12
C GLY A 63 -20.58 10.86 -0.90
N LEU A 64 -21.09 11.48 0.18
CA LEU A 64 -20.31 11.69 1.40
C LEU A 64 -19.99 10.37 2.13
N PRO A 65 -20.98 9.51 2.46
CA PRO A 65 -20.68 8.18 2.99
C PRO A 65 -19.79 7.34 2.08
N ILE A 66 -20.01 7.37 0.77
CA ILE A 66 -19.19 6.61 -0.19
C ILE A 66 -17.73 7.07 -0.12
N ALA A 67 -17.49 8.39 -0.12
CA ALA A 67 -16.14 8.94 0.03
C ALA A 67 -15.49 8.52 1.35
N ALA A 68 -16.25 8.54 2.46
CA ALA A 68 -15.76 8.10 3.75
C ALA A 68 -15.35 6.60 3.74
N VAL A 69 -16.14 5.75 3.10
CA VAL A 69 -15.81 4.32 2.93
C VAL A 69 -14.51 4.15 2.12
N VAL A 70 -14.32 4.92 1.04
CA VAL A 70 -13.09 4.88 0.23
C VAL A 70 -11.86 5.24 1.07
N ILE A 71 -11.96 6.27 1.92
CA ILE A 71 -10.86 6.69 2.81
C ILE A 71 -10.54 5.59 3.83
N VAL A 72 -11.56 5.06 4.52
CA VAL A 72 -11.38 4.00 5.52
C VAL A 72 -10.78 2.75 4.88
N LEU A 73 -11.25 2.37 3.69
CA LEU A 73 -10.71 1.23 2.94
C LEU A 73 -9.24 1.44 2.56
N SER A 74 -8.86 2.65 2.14
CA SER A 74 -7.47 3.01 1.84
C SER A 74 -6.57 2.86 3.08
N TRP A 75 -7.03 3.30 4.25
CA TRP A 75 -6.31 3.11 5.51
C TRP A 75 -6.18 1.65 5.91
N ILE A 76 -7.25 0.85 5.74
CA ILE A 76 -7.21 -0.59 6.02
C ILE A 76 -6.18 -1.29 5.11
N ILE A 77 -6.17 -0.99 3.81
CA ILE A 77 -5.21 -1.56 2.86
C ILE A 77 -3.77 -1.16 3.25
N THR A 78 -3.57 0.10 3.64
CA THR A 78 -2.27 0.60 4.11
C THR A 78 -1.82 -0.10 5.39
N GLY A 79 -2.72 -0.26 6.37
CA GLY A 79 -2.44 -0.97 7.61
C GLY A 79 -2.13 -2.45 7.37
N PHE A 80 -2.89 -3.10 6.50
CA PHE A 80 -2.66 -4.48 6.07
C PHE A 80 -1.29 -4.64 5.39
N TYR A 81 -0.93 -3.72 4.50
CA TYR A 81 0.40 -3.69 3.88
C TYR A 81 1.51 -3.62 4.94
N ILE A 82 1.39 -2.70 5.90
CA ILE A 82 2.38 -2.51 6.97
C ILE A 82 2.48 -3.77 7.82
N PHE A 83 1.35 -4.34 8.24
CA PHE A 83 1.32 -5.55 9.07
C PHE A 83 2.04 -6.72 8.40
N ILE A 84 1.68 -7.03 7.15
CA ILE A 84 2.31 -8.11 6.37
C ILE A 84 3.79 -7.81 6.14
N THR A 85 4.12 -6.55 5.82
CA THR A 85 5.49 -6.17 5.51
C THR A 85 6.39 -6.34 6.73
N ASN A 86 5.93 -5.87 7.89
CA ASN A 86 6.65 -5.96 9.15
C ASN A 86 6.83 -7.43 9.57
N GLN A 87 5.79 -8.25 9.45
CA GLN A 87 5.87 -9.64 9.92
C GLN A 87 6.76 -10.53 9.03
N TYR A 88 6.72 -10.34 7.70
CA TYR A 88 7.41 -11.22 6.76
C TYR A 88 8.80 -10.71 6.35
N PHE A 89 8.94 -9.41 6.09
CA PHE A 89 10.19 -8.85 5.56
C PHE A 89 11.16 -8.41 6.65
N ASP A 90 10.70 -7.94 7.82
CA ASP A 90 11.64 -7.60 8.91
C ASP A 90 12.34 -8.84 9.46
N LYS A 91 11.63 -9.98 9.56
CA LYS A 91 12.25 -11.26 9.94
C LYS A 91 13.37 -11.69 8.97
N GLN A 92 13.22 -11.40 7.68
CA GLN A 92 14.24 -11.72 6.69
C GLN A 92 15.39 -10.71 6.68
N LYS A 93 15.09 -9.42 6.89
CA LYS A 93 16.10 -8.38 7.11
C LYS A 93 16.97 -8.70 8.32
N GLU A 94 16.38 -9.15 9.42
CA GLU A 94 17.12 -9.46 10.64
C GLU A 94 18.05 -10.68 10.47
N LYS A 95 17.65 -11.68 9.67
CA LYS A 95 18.53 -12.80 9.32
C LYS A 95 19.75 -12.35 8.51
N LEU A 96 19.54 -11.51 7.49
CA LEU A 96 20.63 -10.93 6.70
C LEU A 96 21.55 -10.06 7.57
N ARG A 97 20.99 -9.24 8.46
CA ARG A 97 21.74 -8.42 9.41
C ARG A 97 22.67 -9.26 10.29
N LYS A 98 22.17 -10.39 10.83
CA LYS A 98 22.97 -11.34 11.63
C LYS A 98 24.04 -12.05 10.80
N GLU A 99 23.75 -12.42 9.54
CA GLU A 99 24.69 -13.09 8.63
C GLU A 99 25.89 -12.20 8.26
N TYR A 100 25.69 -10.88 8.17
CA TYR A 100 26.75 -9.92 7.86
C TYR A 100 27.35 -9.22 9.09
N HIS A 101 26.95 -9.58 10.32
CA HIS A 101 27.39 -8.93 11.57
C HIS A 101 27.24 -7.39 11.56
N TYR A 102 26.18 -6.90 10.92
CA TYR A 102 25.89 -5.47 10.83
C TYR A 102 25.05 -5.05 12.06
N GLU A 103 25.55 -4.11 12.87
CA GLU A 103 24.84 -3.52 14.03
C GLU A 103 23.74 -2.51 13.63
#